data_AF-A0A514LGZ6-F1
#
_entry.id   AF-A0A514LGZ6-F1
#
_cell.length_a   1.000
_cell.length_b   1.000
_cell.length_c   1.000
_cell.angle_alpha   90.00
_cell.angle_beta   90.00
_cell.angle_gamma   90.00
#
_symmetry.space_group_name_H-M   'P 1'
#
loop_
_entity.id
_entity.type
_entity.pdbx_description
1 polymer ?
#
loop_
_entity_poly.entity_id
_entity_poly.type
_entity_poly.pdbx_seq_one_letter_code
_entity_poly.pdbx_strand_id
1 'polypeptide(L)'
;MSENISADEYKRLKNRLLIRYFVSLPVTVITSLYLVGSLMESEFMPFGELFGLIAAAYITVSLLWIFTNTEKRIEREKQVETKKKEKSKKRIATEYSIFILLFILLIAYAL
;
A
#
# COMPACT_ATOMS: atom_id res chain seq x y z
N MET A 1 21.24 17.86 3.94
CA MET A 1 22.09 17.59 2.77
C MET A 1 21.14 17.41 1.60
N SER A 2 20.94 18.44 0.78
CA SER A 2 20.04 18.41 -0.38
C SER A 2 20.72 17.59 -1.48
N GLU A 3 20.54 16.28 -1.46
CA GLU A 3 20.89 15.47 -2.63
C GLU A 3 20.01 15.93 -3.80
N ASN A 4 20.62 16.58 -4.78
CA ASN A 4 19.94 16.98 -6.00
C ASN A 4 19.43 15.71 -6.70
N ILE A 5 18.12 15.46 -6.64
CA ILE A 5 17.48 14.32 -7.30
C ILE A 5 17.45 14.63 -8.79
N SER A 6 17.93 13.71 -9.64
CA SER A 6 17.86 13.92 -11.09
C SER A 6 16.38 13.98 -11.53
N ALA A 7 16.09 14.75 -12.59
CA ALA A 7 14.71 14.90 -13.08
C ALA A 7 14.05 13.55 -13.42
N ASP A 8 14.83 12.59 -13.94
CA ASP A 8 14.37 11.24 -14.26
C ASP A 8 14.06 10.42 -13.01
N GLU A 9 14.92 10.51 -11.97
CA GLU A 9 14.71 9.81 -10.70
C GLU A 9 13.49 10.38 -9.96
N TYR A 10 13.32 11.70 -9.98
CA TYR A 10 12.14 12.38 -9.43
C TYR A 10 10.86 11.93 -10.13
N LYS A 11 10.85 11.90 -11.47
CA LYS A 11 9.69 11.46 -12.25
C LYS A 11 9.34 10.00 -11.94
N ARG A 12 10.35 9.12 -11.83
CA ARG A 12 10.16 7.72 -11.48
C ARG A 12 9.56 7.55 -10.08
N LEU A 13 10.07 8.26 -9.07
CA LEU A 13 9.58 8.20 -7.70
C LEU A 13 8.15 8.75 -7.59
N LYS A 14 7.87 9.87 -8.27
CA LYS A 14 6.51 10.44 -8.36
C LYS A 14 5.53 9.45 -8.98
N ASN A 15 5.90 8.80 -10.08
CA ASN A 15 5.01 7.86 -10.75
C ASN A 15 4.72 6.62 -9.88
N ARG A 16 5.73 6.12 -9.16
CA ARG A 16 5.54 5.05 -8.18
C ARG A 16 4.59 5.47 -7.06
N LEU A 17 4.75 6.68 -6.52
CA LEU A 17 3.87 7.22 -5.49
C LEU A 17 2.43 7.31 -5.99
N LEU A 18 2.20 7.78 -7.23
CA LEU A 18 0.88 7.83 -7.83
C LEU A 18 0.24 6.44 -7.93
N ILE A 19 0.97 5.44 -8.42
CA ILE A 19 0.46 4.06 -8.50
C ILE A 19 0.11 3.55 -7.09
N ARG A 20 0.99 3.79 -6.12
CA ARG A 20 0.76 3.33 -4.75
C ARG A 20 -0.48 3.97 -4.13
N TYR A 21 -0.68 5.26 -4.36
CA TYR A 21 -1.80 6.02 -3.83
C TYR A 21 -3.11 5.71 -4.55
N PHE A 22 -3.14 5.74 -5.86
CA PHE A 22 -4.38 5.66 -6.63
C PHE A 22 -4.74 4.26 -7.13
N VAL A 23 -3.85 3.28 -6.94
CA VAL A 23 -4.11 1.88 -7.29
C VAL A 23 -3.95 1.00 -6.05
N SER A 24 -2.73 0.92 -5.49
CA SER A 24 -2.46 -0.07 -4.45
C SER A 24 -3.23 0.19 -3.15
N LEU A 25 -3.30 1.44 -2.68
CA LEU A 25 -4.02 1.79 -1.45
C LEU A 25 -5.53 1.53 -1.56
N PRO A 26 -6.25 2.05 -2.57
CA PRO A 26 -7.67 1.76 -2.78
C PRO A 26 -7.93 0.27 -2.84
N VAL A 27 -7.16 -0.47 -3.65
CA VAL A 27 -7.31 -1.94 -3.78
C VAL A 27 -7.12 -2.62 -2.42
N THR A 28 -6.08 -2.25 -1.67
CA THR A 28 -5.83 -2.85 -0.36
C THR A 28 -6.98 -2.59 0.62
N VAL A 29 -7.47 -1.35 0.67
CA VAL A 29 -8.59 -0.96 1.54
C VAL A 29 -9.87 -1.69 1.15
N ILE A 30 -10.23 -1.69 -0.14
CA ILE A 30 -11.43 -2.35 -0.66
C ILE A 30 -11.37 -3.85 -0.37
N THR A 31 -10.26 -4.51 -0.72
CA THR A 31 -10.10 -5.95 -0.47
C THR A 31 -10.17 -6.28 1.02
N SER A 32 -9.55 -5.46 1.88
CA SER A 32 -9.59 -5.70 3.33
C SER A 32 -11.01 -5.55 3.88
N LEU A 33 -11.73 -4.50 3.49
CA LEU A 33 -13.10 -4.27 3.92
C LEU A 33 -14.04 -5.35 3.38
N TYR A 34 -13.85 -5.77 2.13
CA TYR A 34 -14.61 -6.86 1.53
C TYR A 34 -14.40 -8.19 2.25
N LEU A 35 -13.14 -8.55 2.54
CA LEU A 35 -12.83 -9.78 3.27
C LEU A 35 -13.42 -9.76 4.69
N VAL A 36 -13.29 -8.64 5.41
CA VAL A 36 -13.87 -8.51 6.75
C VAL A 36 -15.39 -8.59 6.70
N GLY A 37 -16.05 -7.87 5.78
CA GLY A 37 -17.50 -7.93 5.62
C GLY A 37 -17.98 -9.34 5.28
N SER A 38 -17.31 -10.01 4.34
CA SER A 38 -17.69 -11.37 3.94
C SER A 38 -17.48 -12.39 5.06
N LEU A 39 -16.43 -12.26 5.87
CA LEU A 39 -16.21 -13.09 7.04
C LEU A 39 -17.27 -12.87 8.13
N MET A 40 -17.74 -11.63 8.31
CA MET A 40 -18.74 -11.32 9.34
C MET A 40 -20.14 -11.79 8.96
N GLU A 41 -20.53 -11.66 7.69
CA GLU A 41 -21.89 -12.01 7.24
C GLU A 41 -22.00 -13.43 6.64
N SER A 42 -20.88 -14.14 6.47
CA SER A 42 -20.81 -15.45 5.78
C SER A 42 -21.38 -15.44 4.34
N GLU A 43 -21.60 -14.26 3.78
CA GLU A 43 -22.13 -14.03 2.45
C GLU A 43 -21.23 -13.05 1.69
N PHE A 44 -21.40 -13.00 0.36
CA PHE A 44 -20.67 -12.05 -0.47
C PHE A 44 -21.36 -10.69 -0.41
N MET A 45 -20.57 -9.64 -0.19
CA MET A 45 -21.08 -8.27 -0.16
C MET A 45 -21.77 -7.91 -1.49
N PRO A 46 -22.99 -7.34 -1.45
CA PRO A 46 -23.72 -6.99 -2.65
C PRO A 46 -22.99 -5.91 -3.47
N PHE A 47 -23.12 -5.99 -4.79
CA PHE A 47 -22.38 -5.12 -5.73
C PHE A 47 -22.60 -3.62 -5.47
N GLY A 48 -23.80 -3.20 -5.05
CA GLY A 48 -24.09 -1.80 -4.74
C GLY A 48 -23.21 -1.23 -3.61
N GLU A 49 -23.01 -2.02 -2.56
CA GLU A 49 -22.16 -1.64 -1.43
C GLU A 49 -20.67 -1.64 -1.83
N LEU A 50 -20.26 -2.59 -2.66
CA LEU A 50 -18.92 -2.64 -3.22
C LEU A 50 -18.60 -1.36 -4.02
N PHE A 51 -19.52 -0.88 -4.87
CA PHE A 51 -19.34 0.37 -5.60
C PHE A 51 -19.27 1.58 -4.67
N GLY A 52 -20.08 1.60 -3.60
CA GLY A 52 -20.00 2.62 -2.56
C GLY A 52 -18.63 2.65 -1.88
N LEU A 53 -18.10 1.48 -1.51
CA LEU A 53 -16.75 1.34 -0.94
C LEU A 53 -15.65 1.78 -1.90
N ILE A 54 -15.76 1.42 -3.18
CA ILE A 54 -14.80 1.86 -4.20
C ILE A 54 -14.79 3.39 -4.28
N ALA A 55 -15.96 4.02 -4.39
CA ALA A 55 -16.07 5.47 -4.46
C ALA A 55 -15.51 6.14 -3.19
N ALA A 56 -15.88 5.65 -2.01
CA ALA A 56 -15.39 6.17 -0.73
C ALA A 56 -13.85 6.03 -0.60
N ALA A 57 -13.28 4.90 -1.02
CA ALA A 57 -11.84 4.68 -1.00
C ALA A 57 -11.11 5.69 -1.90
N TYR A 58 -11.59 5.90 -3.13
CA TYR A 58 -10.99 6.86 -4.06
C TYR A 58 -11.11 8.32 -3.59
N ILE A 59 -12.26 8.71 -3.02
CA ILE A 59 -12.45 10.06 -2.44
C ILE A 59 -11.46 10.27 -1.29
N THR A 60 -11.40 9.30 -0.36
CA THR A 60 -10.52 9.38 0.81
C THR A 60 -9.06 9.47 0.41
N VAL A 61 -8.63 8.62 -0.52
CA VAL A 61 -7.26 8.63 -1.07
C VAL A 61 -6.94 9.96 -1.75
N SER A 62 -7.88 10.53 -2.50
CA SER A 62 -7.70 11.81 -3.18
C SER A 62 -7.55 12.96 -2.19
N LEU A 63 -8.39 13.01 -1.15
CA LEU A 63 -8.25 13.98 -0.06
C LEU A 63 -6.90 13.82 0.64
N LEU A 64 -6.52 12.58 0.97
CA LEU A 64 -5.26 12.29 1.65
C LEU A 64 -4.06 12.71 0.79
N TRP A 65 -4.14 12.53 -0.54
CA TRP A 65 -3.14 13.00 -1.48
C TRP A 65 -3.04 14.53 -1.51
N ILE A 66 -4.16 15.25 -1.54
CA ILE A 66 -4.18 16.72 -1.53
C ILE A 66 -3.53 17.28 -0.26
N PHE A 67 -3.83 16.69 0.90
CA PHE A 67 -3.21 17.11 2.18
C PHE A 67 -1.74 16.67 2.32
N THR A 68 -1.25 15.86 1.40
CA THR A 68 0.11 15.34 1.45
C THR A 68 1.05 16.25 0.65
N ASN A 69 2.14 16.70 1.29
CA ASN A 69 3.24 17.33 0.57
C ASN A 69 4.01 16.27 -0.25
N THR A 70 3.88 16.36 -1.58
CA THR A 70 4.49 15.42 -2.54
C THR A 70 6.02 15.41 -2.46
N GLU A 71 6.67 16.56 -2.26
CA GLU A 71 8.13 16.66 -2.18
C GLU A 71 8.67 15.94 -0.95
N LYS A 72 8.06 16.16 0.22
CA LYS A 72 8.43 15.46 1.46
C LYS A 72 8.25 13.94 1.34
N ARG A 73 7.29 13.48 0.54
CA ARG A 73 7.12 12.03 0.28
C ARG A 73 8.19 11.49 -0.65
N ILE A 74 8.54 12.20 -1.70
CA ILE A 74 9.59 11.77 -2.62
C ILE A 74 10.92 11.64 -1.88
N GLU A 75 11.24 12.60 -1.00
CA GLU A 75 12.44 12.53 -0.16
C GLU A 75 12.43 11.30 0.78
N ARG A 76 11.29 11.03 1.44
CA ARG A 76 11.12 9.82 2.26
C ARG A 76 11.23 8.54 1.45
N GLU A 77 10.62 8.47 0.27
CA GLU A 77 10.67 7.30 -0.62
C GLU A 77 12.12 7.00 -1.03
N LYS A 78 12.91 8.04 -1.33
CA LYS A 78 14.34 7.93 -1.62
C LYS A 78 15.12 7.40 -0.42
N GLN A 79 14.89 7.94 0.78
CA GLN A 79 15.52 7.44 2.02
C GLN A 79 15.17 5.97 2.31
N VAL A 80 13.96 5.54 1.96
CA VAL A 80 13.56 4.14 2.10
C VAL A 80 14.27 3.26 1.07
N GLU A 81 14.41 3.71 -0.17
CA GLU A 81 15.16 2.98 -1.20
C GLU A 81 16.64 2.85 -0.85
N THR A 82 17.30 3.91 -0.37
CA THR A 82 18.70 3.85 0.06
C THR A 82 18.88 2.87 1.22
N LYS A 83 18.04 2.96 2.25
CA LYS A 83 18.04 1.98 3.36
C LYS A 83 17.77 0.55 2.90
N LYS A 84 16.90 0.36 1.91
CA LYS A 84 16.60 -0.98 1.35
C LYS A 84 17.77 -1.54 0.56
N LYS A 85 18.51 -0.69 -0.16
CA LYS A 85 19.75 -1.09 -0.86
C LYS A 85 20.87 -1.45 0.12
N GLU A 86 20.92 -0.79 1.28
CA GLU A 86 21.87 -1.12 2.35
C GLU A 86 21.51 -2.40 3.13
N LYS A 87 20.23 -2.78 3.19
CA LYS A 87 19.82 -4.04 3.84
C LYS A 87 20.38 -5.26 3.07
N SER A 88 21.05 -6.16 3.79
CA SER A 88 21.51 -7.43 3.24
C SER A 88 20.36 -8.30 2.69
N LYS A 89 20.58 -8.92 1.52
CA LYS A 89 19.60 -9.82 0.86
C LYS A 89 19.10 -10.93 1.78
N LYS A 90 19.97 -11.46 2.67
CA LYS A 90 19.59 -12.51 3.63
C LYS A 90 18.55 -12.03 4.64
N ARG A 91 18.70 -10.79 5.15
CA ARG A 91 17.77 -10.20 6.13
C ARG A 91 16.38 -9.94 5.51
N ILE A 92 16.35 -9.54 4.25
CA ILE A 92 15.10 -9.32 3.51
C ILE A 92 14.35 -10.66 3.35
N ALA A 93 15.05 -11.74 2.96
CA ALA A 93 14.43 -13.05 2.81
C ALA A 93 13.81 -13.57 4.12
N THR A 94 14.51 -13.40 5.25
CA THR A 94 14.00 -13.82 6.57
C THR A 94 12.76 -13.01 6.98
N GLU A 95 12.76 -11.69 6.79
CA GLU A 95 11.60 -10.84 7.09
C GLU A 95 10.35 -11.28 6.30
N TYR A 96 10.49 -11.57 4.99
CA TYR A 96 9.38 -12.05 4.18
C TYR A 96 8.90 -13.45 4.58
N SER A 97 9.82 -14.36 4.88
CA SER A 97 9.46 -15.73 5.28
C SER A 97 8.63 -15.75 6.57
N ILE A 98 8.98 -14.91 7.56
CA ILE A 98 8.21 -14.77 8.79
C ILE A 98 6.82 -14.19 8.51
N PHE A 99 6.73 -13.17 7.65
CA PHE A 99 5.45 -12.57 7.27
C PHE A 99 4.50 -13.57 6.60
N ILE A 100 5.01 -14.38 5.67
CA ILE A 100 4.25 -15.42 4.99
C ILE A 100 3.76 -16.47 5.99
N LEU A 101 4.62 -16.88 6.91
CA LEU A 101 4.28 -17.90 7.91
C LEU A 101 3.18 -17.41 8.86
N LEU A 102 3.26 -16.16 9.31
CA LEU A 102 2.20 -15.52 10.11
C LEU A 102 0.89 -15.39 9.32
N PHE A 103 0.96 -15.05 8.03
CA PHE A 103 -0.22 -14.94 7.18
C PHE A 103 -0.93 -16.28 6.99
N ILE A 104 -0.16 -17.37 6.79
CA ILE A 104 -0.71 -18.73 6.70
C ILE A 104 -1.38 -19.14 8.02
N LEU A 105 -0.75 -18.87 9.16
CA LEU A 105 -1.34 -19.17 10.48
C LEU A 105 -2.66 -18.42 10.69
N LEU A 106 -2.73 -17.17 10.26
CA LEU A 106 -3.93 -16.34 10.40
C LEU A 106 -5.08 -16.88 9.53
N ILE A 107 -4.79 -17.31 8.30
CA ILE A 107 -5.77 -17.97 7.43
C ILE A 107 -6.21 -19.32 8.04
N ALA A 108 -5.26 -20.14 8.50
CA ALA A 108 -5.55 -21.46 9.07
C ALA A 108 -6.36 -21.39 10.37
N TYR A 109 -6.25 -20.30 11.15
CA TYR A 109 -7.06 -20.08 12.35
C TYR A 109 -8.45 -19.52 12.05
N ALA A 110 -8.62 -18.83 10.91
CA ALA A 110 -9.90 -18.27 10.49
C ALA A 110 -10.79 -19.28 9.70
N LEU A 111 -10.24 -20.44 9.35
CA LEU A 111 -10.88 -21.57 8.65
C LEU A 111 -11.30 -22.65 9.63
#